data_AF-A0AAD6PFP0-F1
#
_entry.id   AF-A0AAD6PFP0-F1
#
_cell.length_a   1.000
_cell.length_b   1.000
_cell.length_c   1.000
_cell.angle_alpha   90.00
_cell.angle_beta   90.00
_cell.angle_gamma   90.00
#
_symmetry.space_group_name_H-M   'P 1'
#
loop_
_entity.id
_entity.type
_entity.pdbx_description
1 polymer ?
#
loop_
_entity_poly.entity_id
_entity_poly.type
_entity_poly.pdbx_seq_one_letter_code
_entity_poly.pdbx_strand_id
1 'polypeptide(L)'
;MGAATALYSATCAALGQYGNGNAYPINLRAVVGLSGWLPGSRSLRSKVEGSHEAARRAASLPLFLCHGTSDDVVPYSYGEKSAHCLNAAGFRHLTFKSYEGLGHYTVPGEMDEARNWLTARLGLEGSRY
;
A
#
# COMPACT_ATOMS: atom_id res chain seq x y z
N MET A 1 10.33 8.58 0.79
CA MET A 1 9.70 8.88 -0.53
C MET A 1 9.29 7.63 -1.32
N GLY A 2 10.10 6.58 -1.42
CA GLY A 2 9.76 5.39 -2.25
C GLY A 2 8.41 4.73 -1.91
N ALA A 3 8.05 4.65 -0.62
CA ALA A 3 6.74 4.16 -0.20
C ALA A 3 5.57 4.95 -0.80
N ALA A 4 5.69 6.28 -0.91
CA ALA A 4 4.65 7.10 -1.51
C ALA A 4 4.45 6.81 -3.00
N THR A 5 5.55 6.58 -3.73
CA THR A 5 5.50 6.15 -5.13
C THR A 5 4.86 4.77 -5.27
N ALA A 6 5.19 3.82 -4.39
CA ALA A 6 4.60 2.48 -4.39
C ALA A 6 3.08 2.54 -4.15
N LEU A 7 2.62 3.33 -3.18
CA LEU A 7 1.19 3.52 -2.91
C LEU A 7 0.48 4.25 -4.06
N TYR A 8 1.11 5.25 -4.66
CA TYR A 8 0.57 5.89 -5.86
C TYR A 8 0.41 4.89 -7.01
N SER A 9 1.41 4.04 -7.25
CA SER A 9 1.34 2.96 -8.24
C SER A 9 0.21 1.97 -7.94
N ALA A 10 -0.06 1.66 -6.66
CA ALA A 10 -1.21 0.85 -6.27
C ALA A 10 -2.54 1.49 -6.70
N THR A 11 -2.69 2.80 -6.49
CA THR A 11 -3.89 3.52 -6.93
C THR A 11 -4.02 3.57 -8.44
N CYS A 12 -2.90 3.74 -9.16
CA CYS A 12 -2.91 3.73 -10.63
C CYS A 12 -3.27 2.34 -11.18
N ALA A 13 -2.75 1.27 -10.58
CA ALA A 13 -3.09 -0.10 -10.93
C ALA A 13 -4.58 -0.40 -10.68
N ALA A 14 -5.13 0.06 -9.55
CA ALA A 14 -6.56 -0.05 -9.29
C ALA A 14 -7.38 0.72 -10.33
N LEU A 15 -7.04 1.99 -10.61
CA LEU A 15 -7.74 2.81 -11.57
C LEU A 15 -7.54 2.37 -13.03
N GLY A 16 -6.47 1.62 -13.33
CA GLY A 16 -6.07 1.23 -14.68
C GLY A 16 -5.39 2.34 -15.48
N GLN A 17 -5.09 3.48 -14.86
CA GLN A 17 -4.50 4.65 -15.51
C GLN A 17 -3.72 5.52 -14.52
N TYR A 18 -2.78 6.28 -15.07
CA TYR A 18 -2.08 7.35 -14.36
C TYR A 18 -2.96 8.59 -14.17
N GLY A 19 -2.49 9.56 -13.39
CA GLY A 19 -3.20 10.82 -13.16
C GLY A 19 -3.39 11.70 -14.41
N ASN A 20 -2.59 11.48 -15.46
CA ASN A 20 -2.70 12.19 -16.74
C ASN A 20 -3.62 11.47 -17.75
N GLY A 21 -4.28 10.37 -17.36
CA GLY A 21 -5.20 9.61 -18.20
C GLY A 21 -4.54 8.55 -19.08
N ASN A 22 -3.20 8.47 -19.12
CA ASN A 22 -2.54 7.38 -19.82
C ASN A 22 -2.79 6.03 -19.11
N ALA A 23 -2.97 4.96 -19.87
CA ALA A 23 -3.17 3.63 -19.32
C ALA A 23 -2.00 3.19 -18.43
N TYR A 24 -2.30 2.51 -17.32
CA TYR A 24 -1.30 1.92 -16.44
C TYR A 24 -1.04 0.47 -16.89
N PRO A 25 0.11 0.16 -17.50
CA PRO A 25 0.29 -1.09 -18.25
C PRO A 25 0.65 -2.29 -17.37
N ILE A 26 0.90 -2.07 -16.08
CA ILE A 26 1.45 -3.09 -15.17
C ILE A 26 0.33 -3.67 -14.30
N ASN A 27 0.23 -4.99 -14.26
CA ASN A 27 -0.61 -5.69 -13.30
C ASN A 27 0.19 -5.98 -12.01
N LEU A 28 -0.05 -5.19 -10.96
CA LEU A 28 0.62 -5.37 -9.67
C LEU A 28 0.00 -6.52 -8.88
N ARG A 29 0.85 -7.38 -8.30
CA ARG A 29 0.40 -8.53 -7.48
C ARG A 29 0.41 -8.25 -5.98
N ALA A 30 1.22 -7.32 -5.52
CA ALA A 30 1.33 -6.88 -4.13
C ALA A 30 2.05 -5.54 -4.08
N VAL A 31 1.78 -4.74 -3.05
CA VAL A 31 2.45 -3.45 -2.81
C VAL A 31 2.85 -3.33 -1.34
N VAL A 32 4.07 -2.88 -1.09
CA VAL A 32 4.63 -2.64 0.24
C VAL A 32 5.02 -1.16 0.38
N GLY A 33 4.67 -0.54 1.51
CA GLY A 33 5.06 0.83 1.85
C GLY A 33 5.53 0.93 3.30
N LEU A 34 6.82 1.19 3.51
CA LEU A 34 7.43 1.38 4.84
C LEU A 34 7.63 2.89 5.07
N SER A 35 7.19 3.41 6.23
CA SER A 35 7.37 4.80 6.67
C SER A 35 7.01 5.85 5.60
N GLY A 36 5.77 5.76 5.10
CA GLY A 36 5.31 6.46 3.90
C GLY A 36 3.98 7.18 4.06
N TRP A 37 3.50 7.73 2.94
CA TRP A 37 2.19 8.36 2.85
C TRP A 37 1.56 8.12 1.47
N LEU A 38 0.26 8.32 1.35
CA LEU A 38 -0.51 8.18 0.12
C LEU A 38 -0.68 9.53 -0.60
N PRO A 39 -0.06 9.74 -1.76
CA PRO A 39 -0.34 10.90 -2.60
C PRO A 39 -1.73 10.84 -3.23
N GLY A 40 -2.35 12.00 -3.47
CA GLY A 40 -3.60 12.08 -4.24
C GLY A 40 -4.86 11.52 -3.56
N SER A 41 -4.80 11.26 -2.25
CA SER A 41 -5.86 10.60 -1.46
C SER A 41 -7.25 11.27 -1.59
N ARG A 42 -7.31 12.60 -1.72
CA ARG A 42 -8.56 13.38 -1.77
C ARG A 42 -9.56 12.91 -2.84
N SER A 43 -9.07 12.47 -4.00
CA SER A 43 -9.91 12.08 -5.14
C SER A 43 -10.01 10.57 -5.34
N LEU A 44 -9.34 9.78 -4.49
CA LEU A 44 -9.18 8.35 -4.72
C LEU A 44 -10.52 7.62 -4.65
N ARG A 45 -11.31 7.88 -3.59
CA ARG A 45 -12.58 7.20 -3.36
C ARG A 45 -13.56 7.40 -4.51
N SER A 46 -13.81 8.65 -4.91
CA SER A 46 -14.73 8.94 -6.00
C SER A 46 -14.29 8.32 -7.34
N LYS A 47 -12.99 8.30 -7.62
CA LYS A 47 -12.45 7.66 -8.83
C LYS A 47 -12.62 6.14 -8.82
N VAL A 48 -12.45 5.48 -7.67
CA VAL A 48 -12.65 4.03 -7.55
C VAL A 48 -14.15 3.68 -7.62
N GLU A 49 -15.01 4.44 -6.93
CA GLU A 49 -16.48 4.24 -6.97
C GLU A 49 -17.07 4.48 -8.37
N GLY A 50 -16.46 5.35 -9.17
CA GLY A 50 -16.88 5.64 -10.54
C GLY A 50 -16.63 4.51 -11.55
N SER A 51 -15.99 3.40 -11.16
CA SER A 51 -15.72 2.27 -12.05
C SER A 51 -15.78 0.94 -11.30
N HIS A 52 -16.73 0.07 -11.68
CA HIS A 52 -16.84 -1.28 -11.12
C HIS A 52 -15.54 -2.07 -11.25
N GLU A 53 -14.84 -1.90 -12.37
CA GLU A 53 -13.59 -2.58 -12.62
C GLU A 53 -12.47 -2.03 -11.71
N ALA A 54 -12.42 -0.71 -11.48
CA ALA A 54 -11.48 -0.13 -10.53
C ALA A 54 -11.77 -0.60 -9.10
N ALA A 55 -13.04 -0.66 -8.70
CA ALA A 55 -13.46 -1.18 -7.41
C ALA A 55 -13.05 -2.65 -7.22
N ARG A 56 -13.21 -3.49 -8.24
CA ARG A 56 -12.74 -4.90 -8.21
C ARG A 56 -11.23 -4.98 -8.00
N ARG A 57 -10.45 -4.25 -8.80
CA ARG A 57 -8.98 -4.27 -8.69
C ARG A 57 -8.50 -3.75 -7.34
N ALA A 58 -9.06 -2.63 -6.86
CA ALA A 58 -8.77 -2.08 -5.53
C ALA A 58 -9.07 -3.12 -4.44
N ALA A 59 -10.25 -3.75 -4.49
CA ALA A 59 -10.64 -4.75 -3.50
C ALA A 59 -9.71 -5.95 -3.49
N SER A 60 -9.17 -6.37 -4.64
CA SER A 60 -8.29 -7.54 -4.78
C SER A 60 -6.80 -7.28 -4.50
N LEU A 61 -6.31 -6.05 -4.62
CA LEU A 61 -4.87 -5.76 -4.57
C LEU A 61 -4.33 -5.84 -3.12
N PRO A 62 -3.41 -6.76 -2.81
CA PRO A 62 -2.80 -6.84 -1.49
C PRO A 62 -1.86 -5.67 -1.22
N LEU A 63 -2.03 -5.02 -0.08
CA LEU A 63 -1.20 -3.92 0.41
C LEU A 63 -0.69 -4.20 1.82
N PHE A 64 0.60 -3.98 2.02
CA PHE A 64 1.23 -3.94 3.34
C PHE A 64 1.82 -2.56 3.57
N LEU A 65 1.31 -1.86 4.58
CA LEU A 65 1.86 -0.60 5.04
C LEU A 65 2.37 -0.79 6.45
N CYS A 66 3.48 -0.15 6.76
CA CYS A 66 3.90 -0.02 8.14
C CYS A 66 4.60 1.30 8.42
N HIS A 67 4.60 1.66 9.70
CA HIS A 67 5.08 2.96 10.14
C HIS A 67 5.53 2.91 11.59
N GLY A 68 6.63 3.58 11.91
CA GLY A 68 7.07 3.79 13.28
C GLY A 68 6.27 4.89 14.00
N THR A 69 5.91 4.68 15.27
CA THR A 69 5.14 5.67 16.05
C THR A 69 5.96 6.91 16.41
N SER A 70 7.30 6.81 16.36
CA SER A 70 8.24 7.89 16.66
C SER A 70 8.96 8.43 15.42
N ASP A 71 8.39 8.23 14.22
CA ASP A 71 8.93 8.77 12.97
C ASP A 71 8.83 10.31 12.95
N ASP A 72 9.99 10.94 12.93
CA ASP A 72 10.21 12.39 12.98
C ASP A 72 10.36 13.04 11.59
N VAL A 73 10.47 12.24 10.52
CA VAL A 73 10.63 12.71 9.14
C VAL A 73 9.29 12.64 8.39
N VAL A 74 8.58 11.52 8.52
CA VAL A 74 7.23 11.33 7.99
C VAL A 74 6.33 10.98 9.19
N PRO A 75 5.56 11.94 9.72
CA PRO A 75 4.78 11.71 10.93
C PRO A 75 3.89 10.47 10.81
N TYR A 76 3.86 9.63 11.85
CA TYR A 76 3.04 8.40 11.92
C TYR A 76 1.58 8.60 11.47
N SER A 77 0.99 9.75 11.79
CA SER A 77 -0.37 10.12 11.37
C SER A 77 -0.58 10.11 9.85
N TYR A 78 0.48 10.28 9.05
CA TYR A 78 0.40 10.18 7.59
C TYR A 78 0.25 8.73 7.15
N GLY A 79 0.93 7.78 7.80
CA GLY A 79 0.72 6.34 7.60
C GLY A 79 -0.73 5.94 7.92
N GLU A 80 -1.24 6.37 9.09
CA GLU A 80 -2.62 6.09 9.51
C GLU A 80 -3.66 6.67 8.54
N LYS A 81 -3.51 7.95 8.17
CA LYS A 81 -4.39 8.60 7.19
C LYS A 81 -4.35 7.90 5.84
N SER A 82 -3.17 7.43 5.42
CA SER A 82 -3.00 6.69 4.16
C SER A 82 -3.75 5.38 4.19
N ALA A 83 -3.60 4.60 5.27
CA ALA A 83 -4.32 3.35 5.47
C ALA A 83 -5.84 3.57 5.52
N HIS A 84 -6.30 4.61 6.24
CA HIS A 84 -7.71 4.98 6.30
C HIS A 84 -8.26 5.35 4.91
N CYS A 85 -7.57 6.20 4.15
CA CYS A 85 -8.00 6.60 2.82
C CYS A 85 -8.05 5.41 1.83
N LEU A 86 -7.09 4.50 1.89
CA LEU A 86 -7.09 3.27 1.08
C LEU A 86 -8.30 2.39 1.43
N ASN A 87 -8.55 2.14 2.72
CA ASN A 87 -9.70 1.36 3.17
C ASN A 87 -11.03 2.01 2.73
N ALA A 88 -11.16 3.32 2.91
CA ALA A 88 -12.34 4.09 2.52
C ALA A 88 -12.57 4.10 1.00
N ALA A 89 -11.51 3.96 0.20
CA ALA A 89 -11.59 3.84 -1.25
C ALA A 89 -11.83 2.40 -1.74
N GLY A 90 -11.96 1.41 -0.84
CA GLY A 90 -12.30 0.03 -1.19
C GLY A 90 -11.11 -0.92 -1.33
N PHE A 91 -9.89 -0.54 -0.92
CA PHE A 91 -8.76 -1.46 -0.84
C PHE A 91 -8.91 -2.40 0.36
N ARG A 92 -9.57 -3.55 0.15
CA ARG A 92 -9.98 -4.46 1.24
C ARG A 92 -8.86 -5.38 1.73
N HIS A 93 -7.85 -5.68 0.91
CA HIS A 93 -6.69 -6.48 1.30
C HIS A 93 -5.52 -5.63 1.82
N LEU A 94 -5.81 -4.72 2.74
CA LEU A 94 -4.84 -3.82 3.35
C LEU A 94 -4.44 -4.29 4.75
N THR A 95 -3.14 -4.38 5.00
CA THR A 95 -2.55 -4.54 6.34
C THR A 95 -1.80 -3.26 6.70
N PHE A 96 -2.05 -2.71 7.89
CA PHE A 96 -1.28 -1.61 8.45
C PHE A 96 -0.64 -2.08 9.77
N LYS A 97 0.69 -1.95 9.89
CA LYS A 97 1.44 -2.31 11.10
C LYS A 97 2.13 -1.09 11.70
N SER A 98 2.02 -0.98 13.03
CA SER A 98 2.65 0.10 13.79
C SER A 98 3.81 -0.47 14.60
N TYR A 99 4.95 0.21 14.55
CA TYR A 99 6.14 -0.17 15.33
C TYR A 99 6.41 0.87 16.41
N GLU A 100 6.19 0.50 17.67
CA GLU A 100 6.35 1.40 18.81
C GLU A 100 7.80 1.86 18.96
N GLY A 101 8.02 3.16 19.16
CA GLY A 101 9.36 3.74 19.33
C GLY A 101 10.24 3.79 18.07
N LEU A 102 9.77 3.23 16.94
CA LEU A 102 10.53 3.24 15.69
C LEU A 102 10.50 4.64 15.05
N GLY A 103 11.68 5.16 14.69
CA GLY A 103 11.85 6.41 13.93
C GLY A 103 11.86 6.21 12.41
N HIS A 104 12.47 7.14 11.66
CA HIS A 104 12.55 7.05 10.20
C HIS A 104 13.67 6.13 9.67
N TYR A 105 13.63 4.86 10.07
CA TYR A 105 14.56 3.82 9.61
C TYR A 105 13.87 2.46 9.70
N THR A 106 14.53 1.42 9.18
CA THR A 106 13.99 0.05 9.22
C THR A 106 14.67 -0.79 10.29
N VAL A 107 13.96 -1.81 10.79
CA VAL A 107 14.48 -2.77 11.77
C VAL A 107 14.28 -4.22 11.31
N PRO A 108 15.10 -5.18 11.77
CA PRO A 108 14.98 -6.58 11.34
C PRO A 108 13.58 -7.18 11.54
N GLY A 109 12.92 -6.90 12.66
CA GLY A 109 11.57 -7.40 12.94
C GLY A 109 10.52 -6.89 11.95
N GLU A 110 10.61 -5.62 11.54
CA GLU A 110 9.77 -5.05 10.47
C GLU A 110 10.02 -5.75 9.13
N MET A 111 11.30 -5.93 8.78
CA MET A 111 11.69 -6.57 7.53
C MET A 111 11.28 -8.05 7.47
N ASP A 112 11.35 -8.76 8.60
CA ASP A 112 10.90 -10.15 8.71
C ASP A 112 9.39 -10.26 8.51
N GLU A 113 8.60 -9.34 9.07
CA GLU A 113 7.16 -9.30 8.83
C GLU A 113 6.82 -8.99 7.37
N ALA A 114 7.50 -8.01 6.75
CA ALA A 114 7.32 -7.69 5.35
C ALA A 114 7.67 -8.87 4.44
N ARG A 115 8.79 -9.56 4.73
CA ARG A 115 9.19 -10.80 4.03
C ARG A 115 8.11 -11.87 4.18
N ASN A 116 7.70 -12.18 5.40
CA ASN A 116 6.71 -13.24 5.66
C ASN A 116 5.37 -12.93 4.98
N TRP A 117 4.94 -11.67 5.01
CA TRP A 117 3.75 -11.22 4.31
C TRP A 117 3.86 -11.42 2.80
N LEU A 118 4.99 -11.03 2.19
CA LEU A 118 5.24 -11.25 0.76
C LEU A 118 5.26 -12.73 0.39
N THR A 119 5.96 -13.55 1.17
CA THR A 119 6.03 -15.02 0.97
C THR A 119 4.63 -15.64 0.97
N ALA A 120 3.79 -15.29 1.94
CA ALA A 120 2.43 -15.79 2.05
C ALA A 120 1.52 -15.29 0.91
N ARG A 121 1.65 -14.02 0.50
CA ARG A 121 0.79 -13.42 -0.55
C ARG A 121 1.16 -13.87 -1.96
N LEU A 122 2.43 -14.15 -2.20
CA LEU A 122 2.93 -14.51 -3.52
C LEU A 122 3.13 -16.03 -3.68
N GLY A 123 2.90 -16.82 -2.63
CA GLY A 123 3.06 -18.28 -2.67
C GLY A 123 4.52 -18.69 -2.88
N LEU A 124 5.46 -17.99 -2.22
CA LEU A 124 6.90 -18.22 -2.36
C LEU A 124 7.44 -19.24 -1.35
N GLU A 125 6.55 -19.88 -0.59
CA GLU A 125 6.82 -21.09 0.18
C GLU A 125 7.20 -22.18 -0.83
N GLY A 126 8.49 -22.31 -1.16
CA GLY A 126 8.96 -23.20 -2.22
C GLY A 126 8.34 -24.60 -2.12
N SER A 127 8.10 -25.23 -3.29
CA SER A 127 7.64 -26.62 -3.35
C SER A 127 8.59 -27.50 -2.54
N ARG A 128 8.13 -27.96 -1.37
CA ARG A 128 8.83 -29.00 -0.61
C ARG A 128 8.67 -30.30 -1.39
N TYR A 129 9.59 -30.56 -2.30
CA TYR A 129 9.83 -31.88 -2.88
C TYR A 129 10.72 -32.69 -1.95
#